data_AF-A0A7Z9Y2D3-F1
#
_entry.id   AF-A0A7Z9Y2D3-F1
#
_cell.length_a   1.000
_cell.length_b   1.000
_cell.length_c   1.000
_cell.angle_alpha   90.00
_cell.angle_beta   90.00
_cell.angle_gamma   90.00
#
_symmetry.space_group_name_H-M   'P 1'
#
loop_
_entity.id
_entity.type
_entity.pdbx_description
1 polymer ?
#
loop_
_entity_poly.entity_id
_entity_poly.type
_entity_poly.pdbx_seq_one_letter_code
_entity_poly.pdbx_strand_id
1 'polypeptide(L)' 'MKLLPVSHHPQQRQADCLVACAWMVLAYQQQPVPYNRLLTLLRIGAAGAPYRNLYYLESMG' A
#
# COMPACT_ATOMS: atom_id res chain seq x y z
N MET A 1 24.10 -2.54 7.39
CA MET A 1 22.63 -2.60 7.34
C MET A 1 22.22 -3.63 6.29
N LYS A 2 21.32 -4.57 6.63
CA LYS A 2 20.77 -5.54 5.68
C LYS A 2 19.36 -5.07 5.29
N LEU A 3 19.13 -4.85 4.00
CA LEU A 3 17.80 -4.49 3.50
C LEU A 3 16.87 -5.70 3.59
N LEU A 4 15.58 -5.45 3.84
CA LEU A 4 14.55 -6.47 3.75
C LEU A 4 14.34 -6.85 2.28
N PRO A 5 14.15 -8.15 1.94
CA PRO A 5 13.92 -8.59 0.58
C PRO A 5 12.45 -8.37 0.17
N VAL A 6 12.00 -7.12 0.21
CA VAL A 6 10.66 -6.73 -0.25
C VAL A 6 10.68 -6.66 -1.77
N SER A 7 9.86 -7.49 -2.43
CA SER A 7 9.72 -7.44 -3.88
C SER A 7 9.24 -6.08 -4.34
N HIS A 8 9.99 -5.44 -5.22
CA HIS A 8 9.61 -4.15 -5.78
C HIS A 8 8.53 -4.32 -6.87
N HIS A 9 7.45 -3.57 -6.75
CA HIS A 9 6.37 -3.51 -7.72
C HIS A 9 6.01 -2.06 -8.04
N PRO A 10 5.96 -1.69 -9.34
CA PRO A 10 5.62 -0.32 -9.73
C PRO A 10 4.16 0.01 -9.40
N GLN A 11 3.92 1.28 -9.08
CA GLN A 11 2.57 1.81 -8.95
C GLN A 11 1.79 1.70 -10.26
N GLN A 12 0.50 1.38 -10.19
CA GLN A 12 -0.35 1.19 -11.38
C GLN A 12 -0.76 2.51 -12.02
N ARG A 13 -0.92 3.57 -11.22
CA ARG A 13 -1.19 4.94 -11.66
C ARG A 13 -0.31 5.93 -10.92
N GLN A 14 -0.18 7.14 -11.44
CA GLN A 14 0.68 8.20 -10.87
C GLN A 14 0.35 8.54 -9.40
N ALA A 15 -0.92 8.42 -9.00
CA ALA A 15 -1.40 8.72 -7.66
C ALA A 15 -1.23 7.56 -6.65
N ASP A 16 -0.86 6.36 -7.08
CA ASP A 16 -1.01 5.14 -6.27
C ASP A 16 0.26 4.79 -5.46
N CYS A 17 1.22 5.71 -5.33
CA CYS A 17 2.51 5.45 -4.67
C CYS A 17 2.34 4.90 -3.25
N LEU A 18 1.40 5.46 -2.46
CA LEU A 18 1.12 4.98 -1.11
C LEU A 18 0.58 3.55 -1.10
N VAL A 19 -0.32 3.20 -2.03
CA VAL A 19 -0.89 1.85 -2.15
C VAL A 19 0.16 0.86 -2.61
N ALA A 20 1.00 1.21 -3.58
CA ALA A 20 2.10 0.35 -4.01
C ALA A 20 3.02 0.00 -2.83
N CYS A 21 3.44 1.00 -2.05
CA CYS A 21 4.27 0.78 -0.87
C CYS A 21 3.59 -0.10 0.18
N ALA A 22 2.34 0.19 0.54
CA ALA A 22 1.59 -0.63 1.50
C ALA A 22 1.42 -2.07 1.00
N TRP A 23 1.09 -2.24 -0.27
CA TRP A 23 0.88 -3.55 -0.89
C TRP A 23 2.14 -4.40 -0.88
N MET A 24 3.30 -3.84 -1.23
CA MET A 24 4.60 -4.53 -1.19
C MET A 24 4.95 -4.99 0.23
N VAL A 25 4.74 -4.13 1.23
CA VAL A 25 5.04 -4.45 2.63
C VAL A 25 4.09 -5.52 3.17
N LEU A 26 2.80 -5.44 2.86
CA LEU A 26 1.80 -6.43 3.27
C LEU A 26 2.07 -7.80 2.61
N ALA A 27 2.45 -7.81 1.33
CA ALA A 27 2.86 -9.04 0.65
C ALA A 27 4.10 -9.68 1.29
N TYR A 28 5.10 -8.86 1.66
CA TYR A 28 6.28 -9.33 2.39
C TYR A 28 5.92 -9.97 3.74
N GLN A 29 4.93 -9.41 4.44
CA GLN A 29 4.42 -9.92 5.72
C GLN A 29 3.49 -11.14 5.59
N GLN A 30 3.32 -11.71 4.39
CA GLN A 30 2.39 -12.81 4.12
C GLN A 30 0.91 -12.47 4.39
N GLN A 31 0.56 -11.18 4.30
CA GLN A 31 -0.82 -10.70 4.41
C GLN A 31 -1.26 -10.05 3.09
N PRO A 32 -1.38 -10.82 1.99
CA PRO A 32 -1.70 -10.24 0.70
C PRO A 32 -3.12 -9.63 0.72
N VAL A 33 -3.20 -8.32 0.49
CA VAL A 33 -4.46 -7.60 0.30
C VAL A 33 -4.60 -7.22 -1.17
N PRO A 34 -5.78 -7.41 -1.80
CA PRO A 34 -5.97 -6.98 -3.19
C PRO A 34 -5.68 -5.48 -3.36
N TYR A 35 -4.94 -5.12 -4.41
CA TYR A 35 -4.53 -3.73 -4.68
C TYR A 35 -5.72 -2.76 -4.73
N ASN A 36 -6.82 -3.17 -5.38
CA ASN A 36 -8.06 -2.39 -5.46
C ASN A 36 -8.72 -2.17 -4.08
N ARG A 37 -8.60 -3.14 -3.16
CA ARG A 37 -9.10 -2.97 -1.79
C ARG A 37 -8.29 -1.92 -1.04
N LEU A 38 -6.97 -1.89 -1.24
CA LEU A 38 -6.10 -0.85 -0.66
C LEU A 38 -6.34 0.53 -1.28
N LEU A 39 -6.62 0.64 -2.58
CA LEU A 39 -7.02 1.92 -3.20
C LEU A 39 -8.22 2.54 -2.47
N THR A 40 -9.25 1.74 -2.20
CA THR A 40 -10.45 2.20 -1.50
C THR A 40 -10.17 2.46 -0.02
N LEU A 41 -9.49 1.53 0.67
CA LEU A 41 -9.22 1.63 2.11
C LEU A 41 -8.35 2.84 2.45
N LEU A 42 -7.27 3.04 1.68
CA LEU A 42 -6.35 4.17 1.85
C LEU A 42 -6.87 5.47 1.21
N ARG A 43 -8.11 5.45 0.68
CA ARG A 43 -8.79 6.61 0.09
C ARG A 43 -7.93 7.33 -0.94
N ILE A 44 -7.35 6.58 -1.87
CA ILE A 44 -6.52 7.15 -2.95
C ILE A 44 -7.38 7.97 -3.90
N GLY A 45 -7.12 9.28 -3.96
CA GLY A 45 -7.74 10.19 -4.91
C GLY A 45 -6.91 10.38 -6.18
N ALA A 46 -7.34 11.30 -7.04
CA ALA A 46 -6.66 11.62 -8.30
C ALA A 46 -5.22 12.16 -8.11
N ALA A 47 -4.93 12.78 -6.97
CA ALA A 47 -3.61 13.30 -6.61
C ALA A 47 -2.88 12.44 -5.55
N GLY A 48 -3.42 11.26 -5.23
CA GLY A 48 -2.90 10.37 -4.20
C GLY A 48 -3.65 10.47 -2.88
N ALA A 49 -2.95 10.16 -1.78
CA ALA A 49 -3.50 10.23 -0.43
C ALA A 49 -2.48 10.69 0.60
N PRO A 50 -2.92 11.33 1.70
CA PRO A 50 -2.08 11.63 2.84
C PRO A 50 -1.51 10.37 3.50
N TYR A 51 -0.28 10.44 4.00
CA TYR A 51 0.37 9.36 4.76
C TYR A 51 -0.49 8.79 5.89
N ARG A 52 -1.22 9.65 6.62
CA ARG A 52 -2.12 9.25 7.71
C ARG A 52 -3.19 8.23 7.30
N ASN A 53 -3.48 8.07 6.01
CA ASN A 53 -4.45 7.07 5.57
C ASN A 53 -3.94 5.64 5.79
N LEU A 54 -2.64 5.43 6.05
CA LEU A 54 -2.12 4.13 6.50
C LEU A 54 -2.72 3.68 7.84
N TYR A 55 -3.21 4.58 8.69
CA TYR A 55 -3.91 4.20 9.92
C TYR A 55 -5.19 3.40 9.64
N TYR A 56 -5.78 3.50 8.44
CA TYR A 56 -6.90 2.65 8.05
C TYR A 56 -6.52 1.17 7.88
N LEU A 57 -5.23 0.83 7.83
CA LEU A 57 -4.79 -0.58 7.85
C LEU A 57 -5.13 -1.26 9.18
N GLU A 58 -5.20 -0.52 10.28
CA GLU A 58 -5.60 -1.05 11.61
C GLU A 58 -7.04 -1.59 11.59
N SER A 59 -7.89 -1.14 10.65
CA SER A 59 -9.24 -1.67 10.51
C SER A 59 -9.28 -3.05 9.82
N MET A 60 -8.13 -3.63 9.47
CA MET A 60 -8.05 -4.95 8.83
C MET A 60 -7.89 -6.11 9.83
N GLY A 61 -7.72 -5.84 11.12
CA GLY A 61 -7.53 -6.83 12.19
C GLY A 61 -6.08 -6.99 12.58
#